data_AF-A0A2M7GKT1-F1
#
_entry.id   AF-A0A2M7GKT1-F1
#
_cell.length_a   1.000
_cell.length_b   1.000
_cell.length_c   1.000
_cell.angle_alpha   90.00
_cell.angle_beta   90.00
_cell.angle_gamma   90.00
#
_symmetry.space_group_name_H-M   'P 1'
#
loop_
_entity.id
_entity.type
_entity.pdbx_description
1 polymer ?
#
loop_
_entity_poly.entity_id
_entity_poly.type
_entity_poly.pdbx_seq_one_letter_code
_entity_poly.pdbx_strand_id
1 'polypeptide(L)'
;MLEENAEVHLGQPTDIPVEMIEALTRLFSRHSQVKRAFLTQMRVPAKDEPLSLLVGLEVDGKMDAVLRAMEIVISSKAESDRPVDVVLLGEGGGFVDKYIETSGIEPFYARNWGQRLKGFFVPP
;
A
#
# COMPACT_ATOMS: atom_id res chain seq x y z
N MET A 1 -14.81 -18.03 22.41
CA MET A 1 -15.61 -16.98 21.74
C MET A 1 -14.62 -15.99 21.18
N LEU A 2 -14.56 -15.81 19.86
CA LEU A 2 -13.79 -14.74 19.23
C LEU A 2 -14.56 -13.45 19.51
N GLU A 3 -13.94 -12.49 20.20
CA GLU A 3 -14.59 -11.21 20.47
C GLU A 3 -14.86 -10.47 19.14
N GLU A 4 -16.14 -10.31 18.84
CA GLU A 4 -16.69 -9.91 17.54
C GLU A 4 -16.72 -8.39 17.36
N ASN A 5 -15.70 -7.65 17.84
CA ASN A 5 -15.57 -6.20 17.66
C ASN A 5 -14.12 -5.73 17.86
N ALA A 6 -13.14 -6.35 17.19
CA ALA A 6 -11.83 -5.71 17.09
C ALA A 6 -11.99 -4.43 16.25
N GLU A 7 -12.06 -3.27 16.92
CA GLU A 7 -12.11 -1.97 16.26
C GLU A 7 -10.81 -1.79 15.47
N VAL A 8 -10.84 -1.89 14.14
CA VAL A 8 -9.63 -1.70 13.33
C VAL A 8 -9.52 -0.24 12.95
N HIS A 9 -8.39 0.39 13.26
CA HIS A 9 -8.14 1.79 12.91
C HIS A 9 -7.15 1.85 11.77
N LEU A 10 -7.55 2.51 10.68
CA LEU A 10 -6.65 2.87 9.58
C LEU A 10 -6.23 4.33 9.72
N GLY A 11 -4.97 4.61 9.41
CA GLY A 11 -4.39 5.93 9.52
C GLY A 11 -3.21 6.12 8.56
N GLN A 12 -2.80 7.36 8.34
CA GLN A 12 -1.53 7.61 7.67
C GLN A 12 -0.38 7.05 8.52
N PRO A 13 0.66 6.44 7.91
CA PRO A 13 1.78 5.94 8.67
C PRO A 13 2.50 7.09 9.39
N THR A 14 2.78 6.91 10.68
CA THR A 14 3.55 7.90 11.46
C THR A 14 5.02 7.93 11.03
N ASP A 15 5.51 6.85 10.45
CA ASP A 15 6.87 6.75 9.91
C ASP A 15 6.85 5.97 8.59
N ILE A 16 7.57 6.48 7.60
CA ILE A 16 7.52 6.02 6.21
C ILE A 16 8.80 5.24 5.91
N PRO A 17 8.71 3.93 5.60
CA PRO A 17 9.89 3.12 5.29
C PRO A 17 10.41 3.45 3.88
N VAL A 18 11.20 4.52 3.77
CA VAL A 18 11.65 5.11 2.50
C VAL A 18 12.33 4.07 1.60
N GLU A 19 13.24 3.25 2.14
CA GLU A 19 13.93 2.24 1.33
C GLU A 19 12.98 1.18 0.75
N MET A 20 12.00 0.74 1.53
CA MET A 20 11.00 -0.23 1.07
C MET A 20 10.12 0.39 -0.01
N ILE A 21 9.69 1.64 0.19
CA ILE A 21 8.86 2.36 -0.79
C ILE A 21 9.60 2.59 -2.10
N GLU A 22 10.88 2.94 -2.06
CA GLU A 22 11.70 3.05 -3.28
C GLU A 22 11.86 1.71 -3.99
N ALA A 23 12.13 0.63 -3.24
CA ALA A 23 12.29 -0.70 -3.81
C ALA A 23 10.99 -1.21 -4.46
N LEU A 24 9.85 -1.02 -3.79
CA LEU A 24 8.52 -1.34 -4.33
C LEU A 24 8.20 -0.47 -5.55
N THR A 25 8.51 0.82 -5.52
CA THR A 25 8.32 1.73 -6.67
C THR A 25 9.10 1.25 -7.90
N ARG A 26 10.37 0.85 -7.71
CA ARG A 26 11.20 0.27 -8.79
C ARG A 26 10.61 -1.04 -9.29
N LEU A 27 10.16 -1.91 -8.39
CA LEU A 27 9.47 -3.16 -8.77
C LEU A 27 8.23 -2.86 -9.63
N PHE A 28 7.35 -1.98 -9.18
CA PHE A 28 6.08 -1.69 -9.85
C PHE A 28 6.26 -1.00 -11.20
N SER A 29 7.27 -0.13 -11.35
CA SER A 29 7.59 0.49 -12.64
C SER A 29 7.90 -0.52 -13.76
N ARG A 30 8.28 -1.75 -13.40
CA ARG A 30 8.54 -2.86 -14.33
C ARG A 30 7.32 -3.76 -14.57
N HIS A 31 6.24 -3.56 -13.83
CA HIS A 31 5.04 -4.40 -13.84
C HIS A 31 3.82 -3.54 -14.15
N SER A 32 3.43 -3.51 -15.42
CA SER A 32 2.32 -2.69 -15.88
C SER A 32 1.00 -3.06 -15.19
N GLN A 33 0.86 -4.25 -14.62
CA GLN A 33 -0.34 -4.66 -13.89
C GLN A 33 -0.65 -3.78 -12.68
N VAL A 34 0.36 -3.14 -12.05
CA VAL A 34 0.11 -2.26 -10.90
C VAL A 34 -0.26 -0.87 -11.42
N LYS A 35 -1.50 -0.43 -11.17
CA LYS A 35 -1.94 0.93 -11.51
C LYS A 35 -1.47 1.92 -10.48
N ARG A 36 -1.79 1.66 -9.22
CA ARG A 36 -1.55 2.54 -8.08
C ARG A 36 -1.20 1.69 -6.86
N ALA A 37 -0.32 2.20 -6.02
CA ALA A 37 0.00 1.61 -4.73
C ALA A 37 -0.07 2.67 -3.63
N PHE A 38 -0.63 2.28 -2.49
CA PHE A 38 -0.87 3.15 -1.34
C PHE A 38 -0.23 2.54 -0.11
N LEU A 39 0.23 3.40 0.79
CA LEU A 39 0.75 2.99 2.09
C LEU A 39 -0.17 3.55 3.16
N THR A 40 -0.71 2.67 3.99
CA THR A 40 -1.48 3.03 5.18
C THR A 40 -0.95 2.25 6.38
N GLN A 41 -1.41 2.61 7.56
CA GLN A 41 -1.08 1.94 8.80
C GLN A 41 -2.36 1.42 9.46
N MET A 42 -2.29 0.20 9.97
CA MET A 42 -3.38 -0.48 10.65
C MET A 42 -3.03 -0.68 12.13
N ARG A 43 -3.96 -0.31 13.02
CA ARG A 43 -3.90 -0.62 14.45
C ARG A 43 -5.08 -1.49 14.84
N VAL A 44 -4.81 -2.56 15.58
CA VAL A 44 -5.83 -3.39 16.23
C VAL A 44 -5.71 -3.16 17.75
N PRO A 45 -6.47 -2.24 18.37
CA PRO A 45 -6.33 -1.84 19.77
C PRO A 45 -6.56 -2.97 20.78
N ALA A 46 -7.34 -3.99 20.39
CA ALA A 46 -7.65 -5.14 21.24
C ALA A 46 -6.44 -6.07 21.47
N LYS A 47 -5.36 -5.87 20.71
CA LYS A 47 -4.14 -6.64 20.83
C LYS A 47 -2.99 -5.66 21.03
N ASP A 48 -2.08 -5.96 21.93
CA ASP A 48 -0.79 -5.26 22.07
C ASP A 48 0.15 -5.61 20.87
N GLU A 49 -0.44 -5.83 19.70
CA GLU A 49 0.25 -6.15 18.45
C GLU A 49 0.83 -4.86 17.86
N PRO A 50 2.03 -4.94 17.28
CA PRO A 50 2.66 -3.79 16.65
C PRO A 50 1.81 -3.25 15.50
N LEU A 51 1.93 -1.95 15.26
CA LEU A 51 1.27 -1.28 14.16
C LEU A 51 1.72 -1.87 12.82
N SER A 52 0.85 -2.60 12.13
CA SER A 52 1.14 -3.10 10.79
C SER A 52 1.12 -1.96 9.79
N LEU A 53 2.07 -1.98 8.85
CA LEU A 53 1.92 -1.25 7.60
C LEU A 53 1.06 -2.07 6.65
N LEU A 54 0.29 -1.39 5.81
CA LEU A 54 -0.55 -2.02 4.81
C LEU A 54 -0.29 -1.38 3.46
N VAL A 55 0.09 -2.21 2.48
CA VAL A 55 0.29 -1.83 1.09
C VAL A 55 -0.96 -2.19 0.29
N GLY A 56 -1.76 -1.18 -0.06
CA GLY A 56 -2.93 -1.35 -0.93
C GLY A 56 -2.53 -1.24 -2.39
N LEU A 57 -2.93 -2.21 -3.22
CA LEU A 57 -2.63 -2.26 -4.65
C LEU A 57 -3.88 -2.19 -5.50
N GLU A 58 -3.97 -1.20 -6.37
CA GLU A 58 -4.94 -1.17 -7.46
C GLU A 58 -4.30 -1.82 -8.70
N VAL A 59 -4.90 -2.89 -9.23
CA VAL A 59 -4.26 -3.77 -10.22
C VAL A 59 -5.13 -4.05 -11.44
N ASP A 60 -4.47 -4.38 -12.56
CA ASP A 60 -5.06 -4.94 -13.79
C ASP A 60 -4.49 -6.34 -14.04
N GLY A 61 -5.34 -7.36 -13.95
CA GLY A 61 -4.98 -8.73 -14.33
C GLY A 61 -4.23 -9.51 -13.24
N LYS A 62 -3.45 -10.51 -13.66
CA LYS A 62 -2.84 -11.50 -12.75
C LYS A 62 -1.65 -10.92 -11.99
N MET A 63 -1.66 -11.14 -10.68
CA MET A 63 -0.70 -10.56 -9.73
C MET A 63 0.28 -11.57 -9.11
N ASP A 64 0.16 -12.87 -9.38
CA ASP A 64 0.97 -13.91 -8.71
C ASP A 64 2.48 -13.65 -8.72
N ALA A 65 3.02 -13.22 -9.86
CA ALA A 65 4.45 -12.93 -9.99
C ALA A 65 4.84 -11.64 -9.25
N VAL A 66 3.96 -10.63 -9.25
CA VAL A 66 4.21 -9.36 -8.59
C VAL A 66 4.15 -9.54 -7.08
N LEU A 67 3.15 -10.25 -6.56
CA LEU A 67 2.99 -10.53 -5.13
C LEU A 67 4.22 -11.25 -4.57
N ARG A 68 4.70 -12.32 -5.25
CA ARG A 68 5.95 -13.00 -4.83
C ARG A 68 7.16 -12.07 -4.83
N ALA A 69 7.29 -11.21 -5.83
CA ALA A 69 8.41 -10.26 -5.87
C ALA A 69 8.30 -9.21 -4.75
N MET A 70 7.08 -8.79 -4.41
CA MET A 70 6.82 -7.90 -3.28
C MET A 70 7.19 -8.54 -1.95
N GLU A 71 6.82 -9.81 -1.73
CA GLU A 71 7.18 -10.55 -0.51
C GLU A 71 8.70 -10.57 -0.30
N ILE A 72 9.49 -10.74 -1.37
CA ILE A 72 10.96 -10.68 -1.31
C ILE A 72 11.44 -9.25 -0.94
N VAL A 73 10.85 -8.22 -1.52
CA VAL A 73 11.19 -6.83 -1.19
C VAL A 73 10.86 -6.51 0.26
N ILE A 74 9.64 -6.85 0.71
CA ILE A 74 9.17 -6.62 2.08
C ILE A 74 10.05 -7.38 3.08
N SER A 75 10.27 -8.68 2.88
CA SER A 75 11.09 -9.48 3.81
C SER A 75 12.54 -9.01 3.92
N SER A 76 13.08 -8.36 2.89
CA SER A 76 14.44 -7.84 2.90
C SER A 76 14.57 -6.39 3.40
N LYS A 77 13.48 -5.62 3.41
CA LYS A 77 13.51 -4.16 3.66
C LYS A 77 12.60 -3.68 4.79
N ALA A 78 11.66 -4.50 5.26
CA ALA A 78 10.80 -4.17 6.38
C ALA A 78 11.56 -4.30 7.71
N GLU A 79 11.19 -3.47 8.67
CA GLU A 79 11.66 -3.56 10.05
C GLU A 79 11.05 -4.81 10.72
N SER A 80 11.86 -5.54 11.50
CA SER A 80 11.46 -6.85 12.05
C SER A 80 10.32 -6.78 13.06
N ASP A 81 10.11 -5.62 13.69
CA ASP A 81 9.05 -5.36 14.66
C ASP A 81 7.81 -4.71 14.05
N ARG A 82 7.81 -4.46 12.73
CA ARG A 82 6.73 -3.80 12.01
C ARG A 82 6.25 -4.63 10.83
N PRO A 83 5.23 -5.50 11.02
CA PRO A 83 4.70 -6.33 9.94
C PRO A 83 4.15 -5.46 8.81
N VAL A 84 4.24 -5.98 7.59
CA VAL A 84 3.72 -5.33 6.38
C VAL A 84 2.76 -6.28 5.69
N ASP A 85 1.50 -5.90 5.66
CA ASP A 85 0.42 -6.61 4.98
C ASP A 85 0.21 -6.06 3.57
N VAL A 86 -0.29 -6.89 2.66
CA VAL A 86 -0.60 -6.50 1.27
C VAL A 86 -2.06 -6.82 0.98
N VAL A 87 -2.78 -5.87 0.38
CA VAL A 87 -4.18 -6.03 0.00
C VAL A 87 -4.41 -5.56 -1.44
N LEU A 88 -5.21 -6.33 -2.19
CA LEU A 88 -5.67 -5.93 -3.51
C LEU A 88 -6.94 -5.09 -3.37
N LEU A 89 -6.94 -3.92 -3.98
CA LEU A 89 -8.06 -2.97 -4.00
C LEU A 89 -8.96 -3.28 -5.19
N GLY A 90 -10.27 -3.10 -5.01
CA GLY A 90 -11.30 -3.22 -6.04
C GLY A 90 -11.99 -4.58 -6.14
N GLU A 91 -11.57 -5.61 -5.39
CA GLU A 91 -12.21 -6.93 -5.44
C GLU A 91 -13.46 -7.07 -4.53
N GLY A 92 -13.78 -6.07 -3.69
CA GLY A 92 -14.95 -6.20 -2.81
C GLY A 92 -15.40 -4.98 -2.01
N GLY A 93 -14.91 -3.77 -2.30
CA GLY A 93 -15.30 -2.58 -1.55
C GLY A 93 -15.03 -2.71 -0.05
N GLY A 94 -13.92 -3.34 0.30
CA GLY A 94 -13.55 -3.65 1.67
C GLY A 94 -13.29 -2.40 2.50
N PHE A 95 -13.11 -2.61 3.81
CA PHE A 95 -12.82 -1.52 4.75
C PHE A 95 -11.62 -0.66 4.31
N VAL A 96 -10.60 -1.28 3.71
CA VAL A 96 -9.41 -0.59 3.21
C VAL A 96 -9.71 0.25 1.97
N ASP A 97 -10.48 -0.28 1.01
CA ASP A 97 -10.91 0.46 -0.18
C ASP A 97 -11.63 1.74 0.21
N LYS A 98 -12.63 1.62 1.09
CA LYS A 98 -13.43 2.75 1.57
C LYS A 98 -12.57 3.79 2.31
N TYR A 99 -11.61 3.33 3.12
CA TYR A 99 -10.69 4.24 3.80
C TYR A 99 -9.83 5.02 2.80
N ILE A 100 -9.25 4.37 1.80
CA ILE A 100 -8.42 5.04 0.78
C ILE A 100 -9.24 6.06 0.00
N GLU A 101 -10.47 5.72 -0.40
CA GLU A 101 -11.37 6.62 -1.12
C GLU A 101 -11.75 7.87 -0.32
N THR A 102 -11.95 7.73 0.99
CA THR A 102 -12.46 8.81 1.85
C THR A 102 -11.38 9.61 2.57
N SER A 103 -10.17 9.06 2.73
CA SER A 103 -9.07 9.69 3.48
C SER A 103 -8.27 10.72 2.69
N GLY A 104 -8.38 10.73 1.35
CA GLY A 104 -7.57 11.60 0.49
C GLY A 104 -6.08 11.23 0.47
N ILE A 105 -5.73 9.99 0.82
CA ILE A 105 -4.34 9.54 0.80
C ILE A 105 -3.83 9.41 -0.65
N GLU A 106 -2.70 10.04 -0.94
CA GLU A 106 -2.09 9.95 -2.26
C GLU A 106 -1.34 8.61 -2.42
N PRO A 107 -1.38 8.00 -3.60
CA PRO A 107 -0.60 6.80 -3.85
C PRO A 107 0.90 7.14 -3.89
N PHE A 108 1.73 6.31 -3.27
CA PHE A 108 3.19 6.45 -3.37
C PHE A 108 3.71 6.02 -4.75
N TYR A 109 2.93 5.23 -5.49
CA TYR A 109 3.21 4.85 -6.86
C TYR A 109 1.96 4.96 -7.73
N ALA A 110 2.10 5.52 -8.93
CA ALA A 110 1.10 5.41 -9.98
C ALA A 110 1.77 5.26 -11.35
N ARG A 111 1.38 4.24 -12.12
CA ARG A 111 1.95 3.88 -13.43
C ARG A 111 2.07 5.06 -14.40
N ASN A 112 1.12 6.00 -14.34
CA ASN A 112 1.04 7.16 -15.25
C ASN A 112 1.40 8.50 -14.60
N TRP A 113 2.00 8.53 -13.40
CA TRP A 113 2.35 9.78 -12.72
C TRP A 113 3.26 10.67 -13.58
N GLY A 114 4.21 10.06 -14.31
CA GLY A 114 5.08 10.75 -15.26
C GLY A 114 4.39 11.34 -16.51
N GLN A 115 3.18 10.88 -16.86
CA GLN A 115 2.38 11.54 -17.91
C GLN A 115 1.56 12.70 -17.36
N ARG A 116 1.09 12.61 -16.11
CA ARG A 116 0.38 13.71 -15.42
C ARG A 116 1.30 14.90 -15.15
N LEU A 117 2.53 14.67 -14.67
CA LEU A 117 3.51 15.73 -14.40
C LEU A 117 3.96 16.50 -15.65
N LYS A 118 3.97 15.87 -16.84
CA LYS A 118 4.28 16.55 -18.11
C LYS A 118 3.25 17.60 -18.52
N GLY A 119 2.02 17.52 -18.01
CA GLY A 119 0.99 18.56 -18.19
C GLY A 119 1.08 19.71 -17.19
N PHE A 120 1.76 19.52 -16.05
CA PHE A 120 1.96 20.54 -15.02
C PHE A 120 3.24 21.37 -15.24
N PHE A 121 4.25 20.81 -15.90
CA PHE A 121 5.46 21.51 -16.31
C PHE A 121 5.38 21.94 -17.78
N VAL A 122 4.42 22.80 -18.11
CA VAL A 122 4.56 23.70 -19.27
C VAL A 122 5.08 25.01 -18.68
N PRO A 123 6.37 25.38 -18.85
CA PRO A 123 6.81 26.71 -18.46
C PRO A 123 6.06 27.75 -19.31
N PRO A 124 5.72 28.92 -18.74
CA PRO A 124 5.04 30.00 -19.46
C PRO A 124 5.84 30.51 -20.66
#